data_AF-A0A2W2FFK1-F1
#
_entry.id   AF-A0A2W2FFK1-F1
#
_cell.length_a   1.000
_cell.length_b   1.000
_cell.length_c   1.000
_cell.angle_alpha   90.00
_cell.angle_beta   90.00
_cell.angle_gamma   90.00
#
_symmetry.space_group_name_H-M   'P 1'
#
loop_
_entity.id
_entity.type
_entity.pdbx_description
1 polymer ?
#
loop_
_entity_poly.entity_id
_entity_poly.type
_entity_poly.pdbx_seq_one_letter_code
_entity_poly.pdbx_strand_id
1 'polypeptide(L)'
;MLVGRWLAGVGLVALAGAAVGVYGVASASERDVPAVGRGVGPAVGPATVVTTETPGAAKQGTKATDPVLSGKRRVTIVRVGAFESGLSLLDGGRLAEVDDDRGRQVFVPTPLGKQEFLIKSYYGGGTGQPVCWQAYNPGNAQPLVVRGATCRAGDPRQRFVIAPAAGGGAREFVISNQWAYLRTSARSGLILEELGDAPPASSFRFNDTGPAPRRG
;
A
#
# COMPACT_ATOMS: atom_id res chain seq x y z
N MET A 1 44.31 29.96 21.17
CA MET A 1 45.43 28.99 21.17
C MET A 1 44.88 27.63 21.56
N LEU A 2 45.58 26.52 21.22
CA LEU A 2 45.13 25.12 21.29
C LEU A 2 43.92 24.82 20.36
N VAL A 3 43.89 23.87 19.41
CA VAL A 3 44.66 22.65 19.02
C VAL A 3 44.19 21.33 19.66
N GLY A 4 43.80 20.37 18.81
CA GLY A 4 43.26 19.03 19.12
C GLY A 4 42.22 18.62 18.05
N ARG A 5 42.49 17.98 16.90
CA ARG A 5 43.50 17.03 16.37
C ARG A 5 43.22 15.52 16.59
N TRP A 6 42.56 14.91 15.59
CA TRP A 6 42.53 13.46 15.25
C TRP A 6 41.76 12.56 16.25
N LEU A 7 41.32 11.33 15.95
CA LEU A 7 41.78 10.29 15.00
C LEU A 7 40.66 9.67 14.14
N ALA A 8 41.07 8.95 13.08
CA ALA A 8 40.21 8.10 12.25
C ALA A 8 40.22 6.64 12.76
N GLY A 9 39.12 5.91 12.54
CA GLY A 9 39.02 4.47 12.80
C GLY A 9 38.61 3.70 11.55
N VAL A 10 39.46 2.78 11.10
CA VAL A 10 39.16 1.85 9.99
C VAL A 10 38.77 0.51 10.57
N GLY A 11 37.52 0.11 10.38
CA GLY A 11 37.00 -1.21 10.76
C GLY A 11 36.72 -2.05 9.51
N LEU A 12 37.59 -3.02 9.21
CA LEU A 12 37.44 -3.93 8.08
C LEU A 12 37.23 -5.35 8.61
N VAL A 13 36.02 -5.87 8.43
CA VAL A 13 35.67 -7.27 8.72
C VAL A 13 35.06 -7.87 7.45
N ALA A 14 35.78 -8.83 6.86
CA ALA A 14 35.27 -9.66 5.79
C ALA A 14 35.18 -11.10 6.30
N LEU A 15 34.05 -11.76 6.08
CA LEU A 15 33.91 -13.20 6.25
C LEU A 15 33.01 -13.72 5.13
N ALA A 16 33.45 -14.78 4.46
CA ALA A 16 32.79 -15.34 3.29
C ALA A 16 31.82 -16.45 3.66
N GLY A 17 30.77 -16.62 2.85
CA GLY A 17 29.79 -17.70 2.98
C GLY A 17 29.18 -18.03 1.63
N ALA A 18 29.87 -18.85 0.84
CA ALA A 18 29.39 -19.33 -0.45
C ALA A 18 28.84 -20.75 -0.31
N ALA A 19 27.62 -20.99 -0.77
CA ALA A 19 27.02 -22.31 -0.91
C ALA A 19 26.34 -22.40 -2.28
N VAL A 20 26.83 -23.30 -3.13
CA VAL A 20 26.29 -23.53 -4.48
C VAL A 20 25.39 -24.76 -4.45
N GLY A 21 24.10 -24.59 -4.75
CA GLY A 21 23.14 -25.68 -4.98
C GLY A 21 22.86 -25.82 -6.47
N VAL A 22 22.99 -27.03 -7.02
CA VAL A 22 23.02 -27.29 -8.46
C VAL A 22 21.75 -28.04 -8.90
N TYR A 23 21.08 -27.51 -9.93
CA TYR A 23 20.08 -28.10 -10.84
C TYR A 23 19.31 -29.38 -10.43
N GLY A 24 17.98 -29.29 -10.50
CA GLY A 24 17.09 -30.45 -10.68
C GLY A 24 15.86 -30.08 -11.52
N VAL A 25 15.74 -30.64 -12.73
CA VAL A 25 14.58 -30.46 -13.62
C VAL A 25 14.09 -31.81 -14.14
N ALA A 26 12.78 -32.05 -14.04
CA ALA A 26 12.07 -33.14 -14.71
C ALA A 26 10.58 -32.82 -14.79
N SER A 27 9.90 -33.31 -15.83
CA SER A 27 8.47 -33.09 -16.11
C SER A 27 7.71 -34.42 -16.13
N ALA A 28 6.40 -34.43 -15.81
CA ALA A 28 5.34 -35.11 -16.59
C ALA A 28 3.96 -35.17 -15.88
N SER A 29 2.92 -35.20 -16.71
CA SER A 29 1.65 -35.99 -16.74
C SER A 29 1.29 -36.96 -15.57
N GLU A 30 0.02 -37.33 -15.29
CA GLU A 30 -1.28 -37.07 -15.97
C GLU A 30 -2.54 -37.25 -15.05
N ARG A 31 -3.73 -37.45 -15.68
CA ARG A 31 -5.09 -37.77 -15.17
C ARG A 31 -5.16 -39.05 -14.28
N ASP A 32 -6.23 -39.38 -13.53
CA ASP A 32 -7.67 -38.99 -13.60
C ASP A 32 -8.23 -38.56 -12.22
N VAL A 33 -9.38 -38.89 -11.60
CA VAL A 33 -10.57 -39.81 -11.72
C VAL A 33 -11.74 -39.16 -10.89
N PRO A 34 -13.03 -39.62 -10.86
CA PRO A 34 -13.71 -40.73 -11.53
C PRO A 34 -15.08 -40.36 -12.18
N ALA A 35 -15.83 -41.38 -12.66
CA ALA A 35 -17.11 -41.22 -13.37
C ALA A 35 -18.37 -41.12 -12.48
N VAL A 36 -19.44 -40.53 -13.06
CA VAL A 36 -20.86 -40.74 -12.68
C VAL A 36 -21.64 -41.04 -13.97
N GLY A 37 -22.65 -41.91 -13.93
CA GLY A 37 -23.41 -42.33 -15.12
C GLY A 37 -24.90 -42.56 -14.87
N ARG A 38 -25.61 -42.95 -15.94
CA ARG A 38 -27.08 -43.00 -16.13
C ARG A 38 -27.73 -41.60 -16.26
N GLY A 39 -28.82 -41.44 -17.01
CA GLY A 39 -29.60 -42.46 -17.74
C GLY A 39 -30.49 -41.85 -18.84
N VAL A 40 -31.16 -42.73 -19.59
CA VAL A 40 -32.03 -42.39 -20.74
C VAL A 40 -33.46 -42.08 -20.27
N GLY A 41 -34.11 -41.08 -20.85
CA GLY A 41 -35.55 -40.84 -20.68
C GLY A 41 -36.06 -39.60 -21.43
N PRO A 42 -36.80 -39.74 -22.54
CA PRO A 42 -37.45 -38.61 -23.22
C PRO A 42 -38.86 -38.35 -22.66
N ALA A 43 -39.24 -37.07 -22.52
CA ALA A 43 -40.61 -36.65 -22.25
C ALA A 43 -40.94 -35.39 -23.06
N VAL A 44 -42.01 -35.44 -23.86
CA VAL A 44 -42.50 -34.30 -24.64
C VAL A 44 -43.51 -33.52 -23.81
N GLY A 45 -43.34 -32.19 -23.72
CA GLY A 45 -44.30 -31.27 -23.13
C GLY A 45 -44.41 -30.00 -23.99
N PRO A 46 -45.61 -29.41 -24.15
CA PRO A 46 -45.80 -28.27 -25.03
C PRO A 46 -45.19 -26.99 -24.46
N ALA A 47 -44.42 -26.26 -25.27
CA ALA A 47 -43.81 -24.99 -24.87
C ALA A 47 -44.87 -23.86 -24.84
N THR A 48 -45.16 -23.34 -23.65
CA THR A 48 -45.98 -22.12 -23.48
C THR A 48 -45.23 -20.91 -24.04
N VAL A 49 -45.90 -20.09 -24.85
CA VAL A 49 -45.35 -18.81 -25.30
C VAL A 49 -45.29 -17.84 -24.12
N VAL A 50 -44.10 -17.32 -23.81
CA VAL A 50 -43.89 -16.22 -22.87
C VAL A 50 -43.25 -15.06 -23.63
N THR A 51 -43.89 -13.90 -23.59
CA THR A 51 -43.51 -12.72 -24.37
C THR A 51 -42.35 -11.96 -23.73
N THR A 52 -41.37 -11.59 -24.55
CA THR A 52 -40.43 -10.46 -24.39
C THR A 52 -40.25 -9.84 -22.99
N GLU A 53 -39.09 -10.07 -22.38
CA GLU A 53 -38.33 -8.97 -21.78
C GLU A 53 -36.93 -8.93 -22.38
N THR A 54 -36.52 -7.76 -22.88
CA THR A 54 -35.14 -7.53 -23.35
C THR A 54 -34.19 -7.57 -22.16
N PRO A 55 -33.03 -8.28 -22.23
CA PRO A 55 -32.02 -8.24 -21.17
C PRO A 55 -31.53 -6.81 -20.92
N GLY A 56 -32.13 -6.15 -19.92
CA GLY A 56 -31.79 -4.78 -19.54
C GLY A 56 -30.32 -4.72 -19.13
N ALA A 57 -29.54 -3.91 -19.85
CA ALA A 57 -28.08 -3.86 -19.68
C ALA A 57 -27.73 -3.69 -18.20
N ALA A 58 -27.03 -4.69 -17.64
CA ALA A 58 -26.67 -4.72 -16.24
C ALA A 58 -25.84 -3.48 -15.91
N LYS A 59 -26.44 -2.51 -15.21
CA LYS A 59 -25.76 -1.31 -14.75
C LYS A 59 -24.58 -1.76 -13.90
N GLN A 60 -23.36 -1.63 -14.43
CA GLN A 60 -22.13 -1.98 -13.73
C GLN A 60 -22.05 -1.11 -12.48
N GLY A 61 -22.46 -1.68 -11.34
CA GLY A 61 -22.54 -0.96 -10.08
C GLY A 61 -21.17 -0.45 -9.70
N THR A 62 -21.02 0.87 -9.64
CA THR A 62 -19.73 1.53 -9.37
C THR A 62 -19.16 0.97 -8.08
N LYS A 63 -18.09 0.17 -8.17
CA LYS A 63 -17.58 -0.63 -7.03
C LYS A 63 -17.32 0.30 -5.84
N ALA A 64 -18.06 0.08 -4.75
CA ALA A 64 -18.05 0.98 -3.61
C ALA A 64 -16.62 1.13 -3.05
N THR A 65 -16.17 2.38 -2.92
CA THR A 65 -14.89 2.73 -2.29
C THR A 65 -14.84 2.18 -0.86
N ASP A 66 -13.74 1.52 -0.47
CA ASP A 66 -13.61 0.97 0.89
C ASP A 66 -13.82 2.09 1.94
N PRO A 67 -14.61 1.86 2.99
CA PRO A 67 -14.80 2.81 4.10
C PRO A 67 -13.50 3.45 4.63
N VAL A 68 -12.34 2.78 4.62
CA VAL A 68 -11.08 3.38 5.08
C VAL A 68 -10.57 4.53 4.21
N LEU A 69 -10.97 4.58 2.94
CA LEU A 69 -10.61 5.62 1.97
C LEU A 69 -11.66 6.74 1.89
N SER A 70 -12.70 6.72 2.75
CA SER A 70 -13.80 7.69 2.73
C SER A 70 -13.45 9.08 3.30
N GLY A 71 -12.28 9.26 3.92
CA GLY A 71 -11.95 10.43 4.74
C GLY A 71 -12.75 10.53 6.05
N LYS A 72 -13.62 9.55 6.36
CA LYS A 72 -14.44 9.48 7.57
C LYS A 72 -13.94 8.45 8.60
N ARG A 73 -12.85 7.74 8.30
CA ARG A 73 -12.19 6.76 9.18
C ARG A 73 -10.75 7.15 9.46
N ARG A 74 -10.24 6.75 10.62
CA ARG A 74 -8.82 6.72 10.97
C ARG A 74 -8.25 5.35 10.58
N VAL A 75 -6.99 5.30 10.20
CA VAL A 75 -6.25 4.05 10.02
C VAL A 75 -4.88 4.11 10.70
N THR A 76 -4.36 2.97 11.12
CA THR A 76 -2.91 2.73 11.10
C THR A 76 -2.56 2.02 9.80
N ILE A 77 -1.33 2.21 9.32
CA ILE A 77 -0.86 1.62 8.07
C ILE A 77 0.35 0.73 8.42
N VAL A 78 0.35 -0.51 7.94
CA VAL A 78 1.41 -1.51 8.18
C VAL A 78 1.86 -2.08 6.84
N ARG A 79 3.16 -2.21 6.59
CA ARG A 79 3.64 -2.87 5.36
C ARG A 79 3.35 -4.36 5.41
N VAL A 80 2.79 -4.92 4.34
CA VAL A 80 2.54 -6.36 4.25
C VAL A 80 3.89 -7.10 4.26
N GLY A 81 4.01 -8.11 5.12
CA GLY A 81 5.27 -8.81 5.36
C GLY A 81 6.28 -8.06 6.26
N ALA A 82 5.89 -6.96 6.91
CA ALA A 82 6.60 -6.48 8.09
C ALA A 82 6.12 -7.23 9.34
N PHE A 83 7.03 -7.48 10.29
CA PHE A 83 6.69 -7.97 11.62
C PHE A 83 6.62 -6.76 12.56
N GLU A 84 5.46 -6.55 13.17
CA GLU A 84 5.14 -5.51 14.18
C GLU A 84 5.29 -4.03 13.75
N SER A 85 6.09 -3.69 12.73
CA SER A 85 6.34 -2.30 12.35
C SER A 85 5.17 -1.60 11.64
N GLY A 86 4.67 -0.51 12.23
CA GLY A 86 3.70 0.41 11.64
C GLY A 86 4.36 1.60 10.95
N LEU A 87 3.63 2.31 10.08
CA LEU A 87 4.08 3.59 9.53
C LEU A 87 3.91 4.71 10.57
N SER A 88 4.96 5.48 10.79
CA SER A 88 4.90 6.74 11.56
C SER A 88 5.49 7.89 10.76
N LEU A 89 4.81 9.04 10.78
CA LEU A 89 5.40 10.30 10.39
C LEU A 89 6.07 10.92 11.62
N LEU A 90 7.40 10.79 11.68
CA LEU A 90 8.23 11.24 12.79
C LEU A 90 8.24 12.77 12.94
N ASP A 91 8.52 13.27 14.14
CA ASP A 91 8.62 14.71 14.43
C ASP A 91 9.83 15.38 13.74
N GLY A 92 10.85 14.60 13.36
CA GLY A 92 11.88 15.00 12.37
C GLY A 92 11.35 15.17 10.94
N GLY A 93 10.03 15.11 10.75
CA GLY A 93 9.31 15.45 9.53
C GLY A 93 9.34 14.38 8.43
N ARG A 94 9.83 13.15 8.68
CA ARG A 94 9.96 12.07 7.69
C ARG A 94 9.06 10.88 8.04
N LEU A 95 8.45 10.26 7.03
CA LEU A 95 7.74 8.99 7.18
C LEU A 95 8.74 7.83 7.31
N ALA A 96 8.47 6.89 8.20
CA ALA A 96 9.28 5.71 8.47
C ALA A 96 8.40 4.51 8.85
N GLU A 97 8.97 3.31 8.82
CA GLU A 97 8.46 2.14 9.54
C GLU A 97 9.04 2.19 10.97
N VAL A 98 8.21 1.97 11.99
CA VAL A 98 8.59 2.00 13.42
C VAL A 98 7.87 0.93 14.21
N ASP A 99 8.49 0.54 15.32
CA ASP A 99 8.19 -0.54 16.26
C ASP A 99 7.64 -0.03 17.62
N ASP A 100 7.75 1.27 17.88
CA ASP A 100 7.27 2.00 19.06
C ASP A 100 6.06 2.91 18.72
N ASP A 101 5.60 3.73 19.66
CA ASP A 101 4.43 4.63 19.49
C ASP A 101 4.80 6.06 19.02
N ARG A 102 6.09 6.33 18.75
CA ARG A 102 6.60 7.67 18.44
C ARG A 102 5.98 8.28 17.19
N GLY A 103 5.87 9.60 17.16
CA GLY A 103 5.41 10.38 16.01
C GLY A 103 3.93 10.20 15.67
N ARG A 104 3.58 10.37 14.40
CA ARG A 104 2.19 10.44 13.94
C ARG A 104 1.82 9.19 13.14
N GLN A 105 1.17 8.25 13.83
CA GLN A 105 0.80 6.92 13.33
C GLN A 105 -0.66 6.78 12.91
N VAL A 106 -1.48 7.79 13.21
CA VAL A 106 -2.93 7.77 12.95
C VAL A 106 -3.20 8.60 11.69
N PHE A 107 -3.60 7.94 10.62
CA PHE A 107 -3.80 8.55 9.31
C PHE A 107 -5.28 8.68 8.93
N VAL A 108 -5.62 9.69 8.14
CA VAL A 108 -6.95 9.87 7.53
C VAL A 108 -6.79 10.15 6.03
N PRO A 109 -6.93 9.12 5.17
CA PRO A 109 -6.94 9.29 3.72
C PRO A 109 -8.16 10.10 3.29
N THR A 110 -7.98 11.38 2.99
CA THR A 110 -9.07 12.30 2.61
C THR A 110 -9.18 12.32 1.08
N PRO A 111 -10.26 11.82 0.45
CA PRO A 111 -10.37 11.78 -1.01
C PRO A 111 -10.44 13.19 -1.62
N LEU A 112 -9.79 13.36 -2.76
CA LEU A 112 -9.80 14.57 -3.59
C LEU A 112 -10.56 14.39 -4.91
N GLY A 113 -10.87 13.14 -5.27
CA GLY A 113 -11.42 12.73 -6.57
C GLY A 113 -10.41 11.90 -7.37
N LYS A 114 -10.84 11.19 -8.42
CA LYS A 114 -9.97 10.40 -9.32
C LYS A 114 -8.96 9.44 -8.62
N GLN A 115 -9.32 8.87 -7.47
CA GLN A 115 -8.43 8.07 -6.61
C GLN A 115 -7.21 8.82 -6.04
N GLU A 116 -7.16 10.15 -6.13
CA GLU A 116 -6.23 11.00 -5.39
C GLU A 116 -6.72 11.20 -3.94
N PHE A 117 -5.79 11.19 -2.99
CA PHE A 117 -6.02 11.36 -1.56
C PHE A 117 -5.01 12.33 -0.94
N LEU A 118 -5.50 13.18 -0.03
CA LEU A 118 -4.69 13.94 0.90
C LEU A 118 -4.57 13.14 2.19
N ILE A 119 -3.39 12.55 2.44
CA ILE A 119 -3.15 11.70 3.62
C ILE A 119 -2.76 12.59 4.81
N LYS A 120 -3.70 12.76 5.75
CA LYS A 120 -3.50 13.51 7.00
C LYS A 120 -2.90 12.61 8.07
N SER A 121 -2.01 13.15 8.90
CA SER A 121 -1.30 12.44 9.98
C SER A 121 -1.49 13.14 11.32
N TYR A 122 -1.92 12.36 12.31
CA TYR A 122 -2.22 12.77 13.68
C TYR A 122 -1.39 11.93 14.66
N TYR A 123 -1.16 12.45 15.87
CA TYR A 123 -0.61 11.67 16.98
C TYR A 123 -1.60 10.60 17.46
N GLY A 124 -1.17 9.76 18.42
CA GLY A 124 -2.01 8.75 19.05
C GLY A 124 -3.40 9.26 19.45
N GLY A 125 -4.43 8.43 19.22
CA GLY A 125 -5.84 8.82 19.41
C GLY A 125 -6.41 9.78 18.34
N GLY A 126 -5.62 10.28 17.39
CA GLY A 126 -6.09 11.14 16.31
C GLY A 126 -6.33 12.60 16.73
N THR A 127 -5.57 13.11 17.69
CA THR A 127 -5.76 14.45 18.28
C THR A 127 -4.91 15.53 17.59
N GLY A 128 -5.25 16.80 17.85
CA GLY A 128 -4.48 17.96 17.41
C GLY A 128 -4.64 18.31 15.91
N GLN A 129 -3.86 19.30 15.47
CA GLN A 129 -3.84 19.71 14.06
C GLN A 129 -3.07 18.68 13.21
N PRO A 130 -3.64 18.19 12.10
CA PRO A 130 -2.94 17.29 11.21
C PRO A 130 -1.88 18.01 10.38
N VAL A 131 -0.77 17.32 10.16
CA VAL A 131 0.12 17.56 9.02
C VAL A 131 -0.22 16.57 7.92
N CYS A 132 0.02 16.92 6.66
CA CYS A 132 -0.22 16.05 5.52
C CYS A 132 1.07 15.48 4.97
N TRP A 133 0.99 14.28 4.39
CA TRP A 133 2.09 13.70 3.61
C TRP A 133 2.40 14.59 2.41
N GLN A 134 3.69 14.74 2.11
CA GLN A 134 4.21 15.41 0.93
C GLN A 134 5.39 14.61 0.37
N ALA A 135 5.34 14.26 -0.90
CA ALA A 135 6.50 13.75 -1.63
C ALA A 135 7.58 14.83 -1.71
N TYR A 136 8.79 14.49 -1.27
CA TYR A 136 9.90 15.42 -1.14
C TYR A 136 11.13 14.83 -1.79
N ASN A 137 11.74 15.59 -2.71
CA ASN A 137 13.04 15.29 -3.29
C ASN A 137 14.14 15.98 -2.46
N PRO A 138 14.98 15.23 -1.72
CA PRO A 138 16.13 15.78 -0.99
C PRO A 138 17.30 16.25 -1.86
N GLY A 139 17.31 15.97 -3.17
CA GLY A 139 18.44 16.27 -4.06
C GLY A 139 19.65 15.35 -3.84
N ASN A 140 20.80 15.71 -4.40
CA ASN A 140 22.10 15.05 -4.13
C ASN A 140 22.09 13.51 -4.28
N ALA A 141 21.37 13.00 -5.30
CA ALA A 141 21.14 11.57 -5.56
C ALA A 141 20.52 10.77 -4.39
N GLN A 142 19.94 11.44 -3.40
CA GLN A 142 19.17 10.82 -2.32
C GLN A 142 17.75 10.47 -2.83
N PRO A 143 17.15 9.35 -2.37
CA PRO A 143 15.85 8.91 -2.85
C PRO A 143 14.72 9.87 -2.44
N LEU A 144 13.64 9.88 -3.23
CA LEU A 144 12.40 10.56 -2.87
C LEU A 144 11.85 9.98 -1.55
N VAL A 145 11.35 10.84 -0.68
CA VAL A 145 10.80 10.45 0.63
C VAL A 145 9.47 11.15 0.89
N VAL A 146 8.61 10.54 1.70
CA VAL A 146 7.44 11.24 2.24
C VAL A 146 7.84 12.03 3.47
N ARG A 147 7.44 13.31 3.51
CA ARG A 147 7.60 14.22 4.65
C ARG A 147 6.27 14.80 5.11
N GLY A 148 6.28 15.42 6.29
CA GLY A 148 5.16 16.16 6.85
C GLY A 148 5.16 17.62 6.41
N ALA A 149 4.01 18.12 5.96
CA ALA A 149 3.83 19.51 5.55
C ALA A 149 2.44 20.04 5.95
N THR A 150 2.25 21.37 5.92
CA THR A 150 0.92 21.98 6.04
C THR A 150 0.00 21.49 4.94
N CYS A 151 -1.18 20.98 5.31
CA CYS A 151 -2.15 20.39 4.39
C CYS A 151 -2.62 21.36 3.29
N ARG A 152 -2.36 21.01 2.03
CA ARG A 152 -2.71 21.78 0.82
C ARG A 152 -3.16 20.83 -0.29
N ALA A 153 -4.47 20.63 -0.45
CA ALA A 153 -5.05 19.81 -1.53
C ALA A 153 -4.69 20.30 -2.95
N GLY A 154 -4.26 21.56 -3.09
CA GLY A 154 -3.73 22.11 -4.34
C GLY A 154 -2.30 21.68 -4.69
N ASP A 155 -1.47 21.25 -3.73
CA ASP A 155 -0.07 20.87 -3.98
C ASP A 155 -0.01 19.43 -4.53
N PRO A 156 0.44 19.21 -5.79
CA PRO A 156 0.48 17.87 -6.39
C PRO A 156 1.37 16.90 -5.62
N ARG A 157 2.36 17.37 -4.85
CA ARG A 157 3.20 16.53 -4.00
C ARG A 157 2.46 15.97 -2.78
N GLN A 158 1.30 16.53 -2.43
CA GLN A 158 0.44 16.04 -1.33
C GLN A 158 -0.73 15.17 -1.83
N ARG A 159 -0.79 14.87 -3.14
CA ARG A 159 -1.82 14.06 -3.76
C ARG A 159 -1.33 12.64 -3.98
N PHE A 160 -1.67 11.75 -3.07
CA PHE A 160 -1.27 10.35 -3.16
C PHE A 160 -2.38 9.53 -3.83
N VAL A 161 -2.04 8.70 -4.79
CA VAL A 161 -2.95 7.66 -5.29
C VAL A 161 -2.89 6.49 -4.32
N ILE A 162 -4.05 5.95 -3.96
CA ILE A 162 -4.17 4.74 -3.14
C ILE A 162 -5.03 3.75 -3.92
N ALA A 163 -4.40 2.71 -4.46
CA ALA A 163 -5.02 1.70 -5.32
C ALA A 163 -4.93 0.31 -4.67
N PRO A 164 -5.90 -0.60 -4.88
CA PRO A 164 -5.80 -1.96 -4.37
C PRO A 164 -4.53 -2.66 -4.90
N ALA A 165 -3.84 -3.40 -4.04
CA ALA A 165 -2.70 -4.19 -4.46
C ALA A 165 -3.16 -5.36 -5.35
N ALA A 166 -2.48 -5.59 -6.47
CA ALA A 166 -2.78 -6.71 -7.36
C ALA A 166 -2.54 -8.04 -6.63
N GLY A 167 -3.57 -8.90 -6.54
CA GLY A 167 -3.52 -10.13 -5.75
C GLY A 167 -3.51 -9.92 -4.22
N GLY A 168 -3.61 -8.68 -3.73
CA GLY A 168 -3.58 -8.36 -2.30
C GLY A 168 -4.88 -8.68 -1.56
N GLY A 169 -4.78 -8.78 -0.23
CA GLY A 169 -5.91 -9.02 0.65
C GLY A 169 -6.85 -7.82 0.84
N ALA A 170 -7.87 -8.00 1.68
CA ALA A 170 -8.77 -6.91 2.05
C ALA A 170 -8.00 -5.75 2.69
N ARG A 171 -8.21 -4.54 2.15
CA ARG A 171 -7.53 -3.29 2.57
C ARG A 171 -6.00 -3.29 2.42
N GLU A 172 -5.48 -4.10 1.51
CA GLU A 172 -4.07 -4.03 1.10
C GLU A 172 -3.95 -3.18 -0.17
N PHE A 173 -3.19 -2.10 -0.06
CA PHE A 173 -3.10 -1.05 -1.07
C PHE A 173 -1.65 -0.80 -1.48
N VAL A 174 -1.45 -0.36 -2.71
CA VAL A 174 -0.25 0.35 -3.14
C VAL A 174 -0.50 1.85 -3.02
N ILE A 175 0.53 2.59 -2.58
CA ILE A 175 0.47 4.05 -2.43
C ILE A 175 1.52 4.65 -3.38
N SER A 176 1.15 5.68 -4.15
CA SER A 176 2.11 6.43 -4.99
C SER A 176 1.87 7.93 -4.94
N ASN A 177 2.88 8.71 -5.33
CA ASN A 177 2.71 10.09 -5.75
C ASN A 177 3.26 10.22 -7.17
N GLN A 178 2.42 10.64 -8.11
CA GLN A 178 2.73 10.60 -9.54
C GLN A 178 3.18 9.18 -9.95
N TRP A 179 4.39 9.04 -10.51
CA TRP A 179 4.96 7.78 -11.00
C TRP A 179 5.71 6.97 -9.92
N ALA A 180 5.94 7.57 -8.74
CA ALA A 180 6.78 7.00 -7.69
C ALA A 180 5.95 6.29 -6.62
N TYR A 181 6.20 5.00 -6.42
CA TYR A 181 5.50 4.14 -5.45
C TYR A 181 6.21 4.12 -4.10
N LEU A 182 5.43 4.10 -3.02
CA LEU A 182 5.92 3.93 -1.66
C LEU A 182 6.43 2.50 -1.47
N ARG A 183 7.67 2.35 -1.02
CA ARG A 183 8.30 1.05 -0.77
C ARG A 183 9.30 1.13 0.37
N THR A 184 9.71 -0.04 0.87
CA THR A 184 10.92 -0.13 1.71
C THR A 184 12.17 -0.40 0.88
N SER A 185 13.31 0.07 1.37
CA SER A 185 14.65 -0.11 0.81
C SER A 185 15.64 -0.41 1.94
N ALA A 186 16.44 -1.48 1.79
CA ALA A 186 17.38 -1.92 2.82
C ALA A 186 18.45 -0.87 3.19
N ARG A 187 18.69 0.13 2.33
CA ARG A 187 19.67 1.22 2.58
C ARG A 187 19.05 2.51 3.10
N SER A 188 17.76 2.72 2.88
CA SER A 188 17.10 4.02 3.05
C SER A 188 15.77 3.95 3.81
N GLY A 189 15.37 2.77 4.30
CA GLY A 189 14.05 2.51 4.87
C GLY A 189 12.94 2.84 3.87
N LEU A 190 11.85 3.42 4.38
CA LEU A 190 10.70 3.81 3.57
C LEU A 190 11.05 4.98 2.61
N ILE A 191 10.81 4.80 1.32
CA ILE A 191 11.08 5.76 0.23
C ILE A 191 9.93 5.75 -0.80
N LEU A 192 9.92 6.74 -1.70
CA LEU A 192 9.20 6.70 -2.97
C LEU A 192 10.18 6.34 -4.08
N GLU A 193 9.81 5.45 -5.00
CA GLU A 193 10.67 5.01 -6.11
C GLU A 193 9.86 4.88 -7.42
N GLU A 194 10.40 5.39 -8.53
CA GLU A 194 9.81 5.24 -9.86
C GLU A 194 10.16 3.84 -10.40
N LEU A 195 9.15 3.05 -10.77
CA LEU A 195 9.32 1.62 -11.11
C LEU A 195 9.28 1.33 -12.61
N GLY A 196 8.91 2.30 -13.45
CA GLY A 196 8.61 2.06 -14.86
C GLY A 196 7.51 1.01 -15.01
N ASP A 197 7.77 -0.02 -15.81
CA ASP A 197 6.85 -1.15 -16.02
C ASP A 197 6.93 -2.23 -14.92
N ALA A 198 7.82 -2.10 -13.93
CA ALA A 198 7.95 -3.08 -12.86
C ALA A 198 6.78 -2.98 -11.83
N PRO A 199 6.25 -4.11 -11.34
CA PRO A 199 5.14 -4.10 -10.39
C PRO A 199 5.55 -3.52 -9.02
N PRO A 200 4.64 -2.86 -8.28
CA PRO A 200 4.92 -2.32 -6.95
C PRO A 200 5.46 -3.36 -5.95
N ALA A 201 6.73 -3.19 -5.56
CA ALA A 201 7.46 -4.09 -4.66
C ALA A 201 7.07 -3.99 -3.17
N SER A 202 5.98 -3.30 -2.83
CA SER A 202 5.46 -3.17 -1.46
C SER A 202 3.98 -2.81 -1.49
N SER A 203 3.20 -3.48 -0.63
CA SER A 203 1.81 -3.15 -0.33
C SER A 203 1.65 -2.87 1.16
N PHE A 204 0.58 -2.14 1.50
CA PHE A 204 0.33 -1.65 2.85
C PHE A 204 -1.11 -1.93 3.26
N ARG A 205 -1.29 -2.56 4.43
CA ARG A 205 -2.59 -2.87 5.01
C ARG A 205 -3.10 -1.70 5.84
N PHE A 206 -4.33 -1.27 5.59
CA PHE A 206 -4.97 -0.16 6.30
C PHE A 206 -5.91 -0.71 7.38
N ASN A 207 -5.49 -0.63 8.64
CA ASN A 207 -6.24 -1.13 9.78
C ASN A 207 -7.14 -0.01 10.31
N ASP A 208 -8.46 -0.20 10.25
CA ASP A 208 -9.47 0.80 10.66
C ASP A 208 -9.45 1.00 12.19
N THR A 209 -9.15 2.22 12.65
CA THR A 209 -9.10 2.61 14.07
C THR A 209 -10.24 3.54 14.47
N GLY A 210 -11.37 3.51 13.76
CA GLY A 210 -12.60 4.22 14.14
C GLY A 210 -12.85 5.53 13.38
N PRO A 211 -13.80 6.36 13.83
CA PRO A 211 -14.18 7.59 13.15
C PRO A 211 -13.03 8.62 13.03
N ALA A 212 -12.93 9.27 11.87
CA ALA A 212 -12.02 10.40 11.67
C ALA A 212 -12.34 11.56 12.64
N PRO A 213 -11.33 12.34 13.07
CA PRO A 213 -11.56 13.52 13.89
C PRO A 213 -12.50 14.50 13.17
N ARG A 214 -13.49 15.03 13.90
CA ARG A 214 -14.33 16.10 13.37
C ARG A 214 -13.45 17.31 13.05
N ARG A 215 -13.68 17.95 11.91
CA ARG A 215 -13.11 19.27 11.64
C ARG A 215 -13.86 20.26 12.54
N GLY A 216 -13.12 21.01 13.36
CA GLY A 216 -13.56 22.33 13.81
C GLY A 216 -13.45 23.34 12.69
#